data_AF-A0A9X8ZDG2-F1
#
_entry.id   AF-A0A9X8ZDG2-F1
#
_cell.length_a   1.000
_cell.length_b   1.000
_cell.length_c   1.000
_cell.angle_alpha   90.00
_cell.angle_beta   90.00
_cell.angle_gamma   90.00
#
_symmetry.space_group_name_H-M   'P 1'
#
loop_
_entity.id
_entity.type
_entity.pdbx_description
1 polymer ?
#
loop_
_entity_poly.entity_id
_entity_poly.type
_entity_poly.pdbx_seq_one_letter_code
_entity_poly.pdbx_strand_id
1 'polypeptide(L)'
;MIRKGEYTIYNGREYRFIESDTVEAIELISNDKKDMENGFTYYKKNIYTKIVGVNEVKELYSINPYAIYKGEVFPASQERKNGKVLLDTTNTELAKRMG
;
A
#
# COMPACT_ATOMS: atom_id res chain seq x y z
N MET A 1 9.02 -7.09 5.42
CA MET A 1 7.78 -6.35 5.75
C MET A 1 6.64 -7.00 4.98
N ILE A 2 5.49 -7.25 5.60
CA ILE A 2 4.32 -7.76 4.87
C ILE A 2 3.86 -6.65 3.91
N ARG A 3 3.86 -6.92 2.59
CA ARG A 3 3.39 -5.97 1.58
C ARG A 3 1.88 -5.81 1.72
N LYS A 4 1.41 -4.58 1.88
CA LYS A 4 -0.03 -4.25 1.98
C LYS A 4 -0.24 -2.85 1.44
N GLY A 5 -1.32 -2.64 0.69
CA GLY A 5 -1.75 -1.35 0.18
C GLY A 5 -1.95 -1.34 -1.33
N GLU A 6 -2.04 -0.14 -1.88
CA GLU A 6 -2.35 0.14 -3.29
C GLU A 6 -1.08 0.33 -4.11
N TYR A 7 -1.03 -0.33 -5.27
CA TYR A 7 0.14 -0.38 -6.14
C TYR A 7 -0.22 -0.21 -7.62
N THR A 8 0.75 0.32 -8.36
CA THR A 8 0.61 0.54 -9.79
C THR A 8 1.94 0.35 -10.51
N ILE A 9 1.88 0.12 -11.83
CA ILE A 9 3.06 0.08 -12.70
C ILE A 9 3.12 1.36 -13.54
N TYR A 10 4.19 2.14 -13.34
CA TYR A 10 4.51 3.35 -14.10
C TYR A 10 5.92 3.21 -14.70
N ASN A 11 6.06 3.42 -16.02
CA ASN A 11 7.33 3.28 -16.74
C ASN A 11 8.10 1.98 -16.43
N GLY A 12 7.38 0.86 -16.31
CA GLY A 12 7.96 -0.46 -16.05
C GLY A 12 8.42 -0.70 -14.61
N ARG A 13 8.15 0.22 -13.69
CA ARG A 13 8.44 0.08 -12.26
C ARG A 13 7.16 0.10 -11.43
N GLU A 14 7.15 -0.68 -10.36
CA GLU A 14 6.05 -0.72 -9.41
C GLU A 14 6.22 0.40 -8.37
N TYR A 15 5.13 1.13 -8.13
CA TYR A 15 5.05 2.17 -7.10
C TYR A 15 3.84 1.95 -6.21
N ARG A 16 3.93 2.44 -4.97
CA ARG A 16 2.73 2.66 -4.16
C ARG A 16 1.99 3.88 -4.69
N PHE A 17 0.68 3.91 -4.55
CA PHE A 17 -0.08 5.13 -4.85
C PHE A 17 -1.15 5.42 -3.80
N ILE A 18 -1.63 6.66 -3.82
CA ILE A 18 -2.85 7.08 -3.15
C ILE A 18 -3.72 7.85 -4.16
N GLU A 19 -5.01 7.98 -3.85
CA GLU A 19 -5.90 8.87 -4.59
C GLU A 19 -5.38 10.32 -4.52
N SER A 20 -5.43 11.02 -5.65
CA SER A 20 -5.07 12.43 -5.73
C SER A 20 -6.32 13.31 -5.62
N ASP A 21 -6.17 14.52 -5.08
CA ASP A 21 -7.20 15.56 -5.17
C ASP A 21 -7.42 16.05 -6.62
N THR A 22 -6.50 15.70 -7.54
CA THR A 22 -6.64 15.99 -8.96
C THR A 22 -7.53 14.95 -9.63
N VAL A 23 -8.51 15.42 -10.41
CA VAL A 23 -9.45 14.56 -11.14
C VAL A 23 -8.71 13.59 -12.06
N GLU A 24 -9.10 12.31 -12.01
CA GLU A 24 -8.53 11.23 -12.82
C GLU A 24 -7.01 11.06 -12.68
N ALA A 25 -6.47 11.41 -11.51
CA ALA A 25 -5.06 11.27 -11.20
C ALA A 25 -4.82 10.50 -9.91
N ILE A 26 -3.61 9.96 -9.80
CA ILE A 26 -3.11 9.30 -8.60
C ILE A 26 -1.78 9.93 -8.20
N GLU A 27 -1.46 9.87 -6.91
CA GLU A 27 -0.15 10.27 -6.40
C GLU A 27 0.71 9.04 -6.17
N LEU A 28 1.75 8.88 -6.99
CA LEU A 28 2.77 7.85 -6.83
C LEU A 28 3.67 8.19 -5.65
N ILE A 29 4.06 7.17 -4.89
CA ILE A 29 4.92 7.27 -3.71
C ILE A 29 6.16 6.40 -3.92
N SER A 30 7.32 7.04 -3.98
CA SER A 30 8.64 6.40 -4.01
C SER A 30 9.40 6.60 -2.70
N ASN A 31 10.26 5.63 -2.38
CA ASN A 31 11.26 5.73 -1.31
C ASN A 31 12.70 5.81 -1.82
N ASP A 32 12.90 5.89 -3.14
CA ASP A 32 14.21 6.04 -3.77
C ASP A 32 14.43 7.51 -4.18
N LYS A 33 15.50 8.12 -3.66
CA LYS A 33 15.90 9.48 -4.01
C LYS A 33 16.17 9.65 -5.51
N LYS A 34 16.62 8.60 -6.19
CA LYS A 34 16.93 8.65 -7.63
C LYS A 34 15.70 8.93 -8.48
N ASP A 35 14.49 8.63 -8.00
CA ASP A 35 13.27 8.94 -8.74
C ASP A 35 13.01 10.45 -8.89
N MET A 36 13.75 11.30 -8.17
CA MET A 36 13.75 12.74 -8.45
C MET A 36 14.24 13.04 -9.88
N GLU A 37 15.14 12.23 -10.44
CA GLU A 37 15.59 12.34 -11.84
C GLU A 37 14.45 12.01 -12.83
N ASN A 38 13.40 11.33 -12.36
CA ASN A 38 12.20 10.96 -13.12
C ASN A 38 10.99 11.86 -12.84
N GLY A 39 11.22 13.05 -12.25
CA GLY A 39 10.21 14.05 -11.99
C GLY A 39 9.40 13.84 -10.70
N PHE A 40 9.87 13.01 -9.77
CA PHE A 40 9.30 12.97 -8.42
C PHE A 40 9.80 14.15 -7.58
N THR A 41 8.93 14.69 -6.74
CA THR A 41 9.22 15.79 -5.83
C THR A 41 9.46 15.27 -4.41
N TYR A 42 10.41 15.86 -3.68
CA TYR A 42 10.62 15.55 -2.27
C TYR A 42 9.41 15.98 -1.43
N TYR A 43 8.87 15.05 -0.64
CA TYR A 43 7.76 15.33 0.28
C TYR A 43 8.25 15.38 1.74
N LYS A 44 8.83 14.28 2.23
CA LYS A 44 9.43 14.20 3.58
C LYS A 44 10.36 12.99 3.67
N LYS A 45 11.34 13.00 4.57
CA LYS A 45 12.22 11.87 4.96
C LYS A 45 12.07 10.58 4.12
N ASN A 46 12.85 10.46 3.04
CA ASN A 46 12.86 9.32 2.12
C ASN A 46 11.50 9.00 1.46
N ILE A 47 10.65 10.00 1.27
CA ILE A 47 9.37 9.91 0.55
C ILE A 47 9.39 10.99 -0.53
N TYR A 48 9.20 10.52 -1.75
CA TYR A 48 9.14 11.33 -2.96
C TYR A 48 7.83 11.02 -3.66
N THR A 49 7.15 12.03 -4.18
CA THR A 49 5.83 11.85 -4.79
C THR A 49 5.72 12.46 -6.18
N LYS A 50 4.82 11.91 -6.98
CA LYS A 50 4.54 12.38 -8.34
C LYS A 50 3.08 12.15 -8.65
N ILE A 51 2.37 13.19 -9.08
CA ILE A 51 1.01 13.07 -9.60
C ILE A 51 1.09 12.63 -11.07
N VAL A 52 0.32 11.62 -11.43
CA VAL A 52 0.19 11.12 -12.81
C VAL A 52 -1.29 10.84 -13.10
N GLY A 53 -1.69 10.96 -14.36
CA GLY A 53 -3.01 10.54 -14.81
C GLY A 53 -3.21 9.04 -14.66
N VAL A 54 -4.42 8.60 -14.34
CA VAL A 54 -4.78 7.18 -14.26
C VAL A 54 -4.55 6.46 -15.61
N ASN A 55 -4.66 7.18 -16.72
CA ASN A 55 -4.37 6.68 -18.07
C ASN A 55 -2.87 6.52 -18.39
N GLU A 56 -1.97 7.08 -17.58
CA GLU A 56 -0.52 6.96 -17.75
C GLU A 56 0.06 5.69 -17.12
N VAL A 57 -0.72 5.01 -16.28
CA VAL A 57 -0.28 3.79 -15.59
C VAL A 57 -0.86 2.55 -16.24
N LYS A 58 -0.09 1.46 -16.17
CA LYS A 58 -0.46 0.21 -16.85
C LYS A 58 -1.56 -0.55 -16.09
N GLU A 59 -1.42 -0.62 -14.77
CA GLU A 59 -2.25 -1.46 -13.90
C GLU A 59 -2.46 -0.77 -12.55
N LEU A 60 -3.64 -0.94 -11.97
CA LEU A 60 -3.98 -0.56 -10.60
C LEU A 60 -4.40 -1.81 -9.85
N TYR A 61 -3.77 -2.08 -8.71
CA TYR A 61 -4.11 -3.26 -7.91
C TYR A 61 -3.84 -3.03 -6.43
N SER A 62 -4.58 -3.77 -5.62
CA SER A 62 -4.41 -3.81 -4.19
C SER A 62 -3.75 -5.11 -3.76
N ILE A 63 -2.85 -5.03 -2.78
CA ILE A 63 -2.29 -6.17 -2.08
C ILE A 63 -2.91 -6.23 -0.69
N ASN A 64 -3.76 -7.24 -0.46
CA ASN A 64 -4.47 -7.47 0.79
C ASN A 64 -4.10 -8.84 1.38
N PRO A 65 -3.06 -8.90 2.23
CA PRO A 65 -2.63 -10.15 2.86
C PRO A 65 -3.67 -10.67 3.82
N TYR A 66 -3.78 -11.98 3.90
CA TYR A 66 -4.60 -12.68 4.89
C TYR A 66 -3.84 -13.89 5.45
N ALA A 67 -4.29 -14.37 6.59
CA ALA A 67 -3.81 -15.59 7.22
C ALA A 67 -5.00 -16.44 7.68
N ILE A 68 -4.79 -17.75 7.71
CA ILE A 68 -5.75 -18.70 8.28
C ILE A 68 -5.32 -18.97 9.72
N TYR A 69 -6.20 -18.68 10.67
CA TYR A 69 -5.99 -18.96 12.09
C TYR A 69 -7.18 -19.70 12.67
N LYS A 70 -6.95 -20.90 13.21
CA LYS A 70 -8.00 -21.80 13.74
C LYS A 70 -9.16 -22.03 12.76
N GLY A 71 -8.84 -22.16 11.47
CA GLY A 71 -9.82 -22.41 10.40
C GLY A 71 -10.55 -21.17 9.89
N GLU A 72 -10.27 -19.98 10.44
CA GLU A 72 -10.91 -18.72 10.06
C GLU A 72 -9.91 -17.81 9.32
N VAL A 73 -10.40 -16.99 8.39
CA VAL A 73 -9.58 -16.07 7.60
C VAL A 73 -9.53 -14.70 8.27
N PHE A 74 -8.32 -14.19 8.46
CA PHE A 74 -8.07 -12.85 9.00
C PHE A 74 -7.24 -12.02 8.03
N PRO A 75 -7.58 -10.75 7.80
CA PRO A 75 -6.63 -9.77 7.30
C PRO A 75 -5.34 -9.82 8.12
N ALA A 76 -4.21 -9.82 7.41
CA ALA A 76 -2.90 -9.88 8.00
C ALA A 76 -2.14 -8.58 7.72
N SER A 77 -1.50 -8.06 8.75
CA SER A 77 -0.58 -6.93 8.64
C SER A 77 0.62 -7.13 9.55
N GLN A 78 1.59 -6.22 9.50
CA GLN A 78 2.75 -6.25 10.38
C GLN A 78 2.66 -5.11 11.40
N GLU A 79 2.82 -5.44 12.68
CA GLU A 79 2.94 -4.45 13.74
C GLU A 79 4.25 -3.68 13.60
N ARG A 80 4.15 -2.35 13.49
CA ARG A 80 5.31 -1.47 13.23
C ARG A 80 6.35 -1.47 14.35
N LYS A 81 5.98 -1.79 15.59
CA LYS A 81 6.86 -1.67 16.77
C LYS A 81 7.81 -2.86 16.93
N ASN A 82 7.33 -4.07 16.69
CA ASN A 82 8.07 -5.31 17.00
C ASN A 82 8.15 -6.29 15.82
N GLY A 83 7.54 -5.96 14.68
CA GLY A 83 7.56 -6.80 13.48
C GLY A 83 6.67 -8.04 13.53
N LYS A 84 5.85 -8.22 14.59
CA LYS A 84 4.92 -9.33 14.69
C LYS A 84 3.80 -9.22 13.66
N VAL A 85 3.21 -10.36 13.31
CA VAL A 85 2.01 -10.42 12.47
C VAL A 85 0.82 -10.03 13.33
N LEU A 86 0.06 -9.05 12.86
CA LEU A 86 -1.22 -8.65 13.42
C LEU A 86 -2.32 -9.29 12.57
N LEU A 87 -3.20 -10.04 13.24
CA LEU A 87 -4.46 -10.52 12.69
C LEU A 87 -5.55 -9.61 13.27
N ASP A 88 -6.16 -8.80 12.42
CA ASP A 88 -7.24 -7.89 12.81
C ASP A 88 -8.53 -8.28 12.10
N THR A 89 -9.67 -7.99 12.72
CA THR A 89 -10.98 -8.20 12.11
C THR A 89 -11.96 -7.17 12.63
N THR A 90 -12.83 -6.69 11.74
CA THR A 90 -14.00 -5.87 12.09
C THR A 90 -15.23 -6.73 12.38
N ASN A 91 -15.15 -8.05 12.18
CA ASN A 91 -16.22 -8.98 12.54
C ASN A 91 -16.23 -9.21 14.06
N THR A 92 -17.17 -8.55 14.74
CA THR A 92 -17.33 -8.60 16.19
C THR A 92 -17.62 -10.01 16.72
N GLU A 93 -18.36 -10.84 15.98
CA GLU A 93 -18.67 -12.22 16.40
C GLU A 93 -17.43 -13.11 16.33
N LEU A 94 -16.67 -13.00 15.25
CA LEU A 94 -15.40 -13.70 15.09
C LEU A 94 -14.39 -13.26 16.17
N ALA A 95 -14.31 -11.97 16.46
CA ALA A 95 -13.44 -11.44 17.51
C ALA A 95 -13.78 -12.03 18.89
N LYS A 96 -15.07 -12.08 19.25
CA LYS A 96 -15.54 -12.68 20.52
C LYS A 96 -15.23 -14.17 20.65
N ARG A 97 -15.21 -14.92 19.54
CA ARG A 97 -14.87 -16.35 19.54
C ARG A 97 -13.37 -16.60 19.74
N MET A 98 -12.52 -15.63 19.43
CA MET A 98 -11.06 -15.82 19.28
C MET A 98 -10.21 -15.12 20.34
N GLY A 99 -10.72 -14.06 20.96
CA GLY A 99 -10.12 -13.39 22.12
C GLY A 99 -10.60 -14.00 23.43
#